data_AF-A0A8S3HQ00-F1
#
_entry.id   AF-A0A8S3HQ00-F1
#
_cell.length_a   1.000
_cell.length_b   1.000
_cell.length_c   1.000
_cell.angle_alpha   90.00
_cell.angle_beta   90.00
_cell.angle_gamma   90.00
#
_symmetry.space_group_name_H-M   'P 1'
#
loop_
_entity.id
_entity.type
_entity.pdbx_description
1 polymer ?
#
loop_
_entity_poly.entity_id
_entity_poly.type
_entity_poly.pdbx_seq_one_letter_code
_entity_poly.pdbx_strand_id
1 'polypeptide(L)'
;MVYNQEQADIFIAHQRTIDTLLCLPHTDESRCEMIAEFRRLNQDNEVALADIDIFEQTYNDHTAIQWYSRDSFLFRIISKALRSSDAEMMFKMRYFLVDLYLQLDGLEKQVCGFNVSPFKEKLYRGQLMSKTEF
;
A
#
# COMPACT_ATOMS: atom_id res chain seq x y z
N MET A 1 29.57 9.07 -8.29
CA MET A 1 28.29 8.35 -8.26
C MET A 1 28.54 6.99 -7.63
N VAL A 2 28.50 6.90 -6.30
CA VAL A 2 28.59 5.63 -5.58
C VAL A 2 27.16 5.10 -5.50
N TYR A 3 26.81 4.15 -6.37
CA TYR A 3 25.61 3.36 -6.18
C TYR A 3 25.83 2.58 -4.88
N ASN A 4 25.16 2.98 -3.80
CA ASN A 4 25.52 2.60 -2.44
C ASN A 4 24.98 1.19 -2.16
N GLN A 5 25.85 0.24 -1.79
CA GLN A 5 25.50 -1.15 -1.46
C GLN A 5 24.28 -1.24 -0.52
N GLU A 6 24.20 -0.33 0.44
CA GLU A 6 23.10 -0.17 1.38
C GLU A 6 21.73 0.08 0.71
N GLN A 7 21.68 0.86 -0.37
CA GLN A 7 20.43 1.12 -1.11
C GLN A 7 19.96 -0.13 -1.85
N ALA A 8 20.88 -0.93 -2.38
CA ALA A 8 20.56 -2.21 -2.99
C ALA A 8 20.06 -3.20 -1.94
N ASP A 9 20.70 -3.27 -0.78
CA ASP A 9 20.30 -4.15 0.31
C ASP A 9 18.89 -3.80 0.83
N ILE A 10 18.58 -2.51 0.98
CA ILE A 10 17.23 -2.02 1.35
C ILE A 10 16.19 -2.41 0.30
N PHE A 11 16.49 -2.21 -0.99
CA PHE A 11 15.58 -2.60 -2.08
C PHE A 11 15.28 -4.10 -2.06
N ILE A 12 16.32 -4.93 -1.91
CA ILE A 12 16.16 -6.40 -1.85
C ILE A 12 15.36 -6.82 -0.61
N ALA A 13 15.57 -6.16 0.53
CA ALA A 13 14.78 -6.41 1.74
C ALA A 13 13.29 -6.12 1.50
N HIS A 14 12.95 -4.97 0.90
CA HIS A 14 11.58 -4.63 0.55
C HIS A 14 10.96 -5.62 -0.43
N GLN A 15 11.69 -6.03 -1.47
CA GLN A 15 11.20 -7.00 -2.45
C GLN A 15 10.84 -8.34 -1.76
N ARG A 16 11.72 -8.84 -0.88
CA ARG A 16 11.44 -10.07 -0.12
C ARG A 16 10.24 -9.93 0.79
N THR A 17 10.04 -8.78 1.41
CA THR A 17 8.84 -8.51 2.22
C THR A 17 7.58 -8.58 1.36
N ILE A 18 7.58 -7.95 0.19
CA ILE A 18 6.47 -8.02 -0.76
C ILE A 18 6.22 -9.48 -1.18
N ASP A 19 7.25 -10.20 -1.62
CA ASP A 19 7.13 -11.60 -2.03
C ASP A 19 6.55 -12.47 -0.90
N THR A 20 7.01 -12.25 0.34
CA THR A 20 6.49 -12.96 1.53
C THR A 20 5.02 -12.65 1.75
N LEU A 21 4.61 -11.38 1.64
CA LEU A 21 3.21 -10.96 1.77
C LEU A 21 2.33 -11.59 0.70
N LEU A 22 2.82 -11.70 -0.54
CA LEU A 22 2.10 -12.31 -1.67
C LEU A 22 1.92 -13.82 -1.52
N CYS A 23 2.78 -14.50 -0.77
CA CYS A 23 2.64 -15.92 -0.47
C CYS A 23 1.64 -16.21 0.67
N LEU A 24 1.17 -15.18 1.39
CA LEU A 24 0.24 -15.37 2.49
C LEU A 24 -1.17 -15.71 1.99
N PRO A 25 -1.91 -16.55 2.73
CA PRO A 25 -3.25 -16.93 2.32
C PRO A 25 -4.20 -15.73 2.38
N HIS A 26 -4.89 -15.49 1.27
CA HIS A 26 -5.95 -14.50 1.13
C HIS A 26 -7.27 -15.13 1.60
N THR A 27 -7.57 -14.98 2.89
CA THR A 27 -8.72 -15.64 3.55
C THR A 27 -9.68 -14.62 4.14
N ASP A 28 -10.93 -15.03 4.35
CA ASP A 28 -11.92 -14.21 5.07
C ASP A 28 -11.45 -13.85 6.48
N GLU A 29 -10.66 -14.72 7.14
CA GLU A 29 -10.02 -14.42 8.42
C GLU A 29 -9.09 -13.21 8.31
N SER A 30 -8.23 -13.18 7.28
CA SER A 30 -7.32 -12.04 7.05
C SER A 30 -8.06 -10.73 6.77
N ARG A 31 -9.24 -10.81 6.13
CA ARG A 31 -10.13 -9.66 5.93
C ARG A 31 -10.71 -9.17 7.26
N CYS A 32 -11.24 -10.07 8.07
CA CYS A 32 -11.80 -9.74 9.38
C CYS A 32 -10.73 -9.13 10.32
N GLU A 33 -9.53 -9.70 10.37
CA GLU A 33 -8.39 -9.16 11.13
C GLU A 33 -8.06 -7.73 10.69
N MET A 34 -8.01 -7.49 9.37
CA MET A 34 -7.73 -6.18 8.80
C MET A 34 -8.78 -5.15 9.21
N ILE A 35 -10.07 -5.47 9.08
CA ILE A 35 -11.17 -4.56 9.46
C ILE A 35 -11.16 -4.28 10.96
N ALA A 36 -10.93 -5.30 11.79
CA ALA A 36 -10.82 -5.13 13.24
C ALA A 36 -9.68 -4.17 13.60
N GLU A 37 -8.53 -4.30 12.94
CA GLU A 37 -7.40 -3.39 13.14
C GLU A 37 -7.69 -1.96 12.66
N PHE A 38 -8.37 -1.79 11.53
CA PHE A 38 -8.81 -0.46 11.07
C PHE A 38 -9.73 0.23 12.07
N ARG A 39 -10.71 -0.50 12.63
CA ARG A 39 -11.59 0.04 13.68
C ARG A 39 -10.79 0.39 14.93
N ARG A 40 -9.87 -0.46 15.35
CA ARG A 40 -8.98 -0.24 16.51
C ARG A 40 -8.14 1.03 16.36
N LEU A 41 -7.64 1.32 15.15
CA LEU A 41 -6.81 2.49 14.88
C LEU A 41 -7.59 3.80 14.76
N ASN A 42 -8.91 3.73 14.54
CA ASN A 42 -9.78 4.89 14.33
C ASN A 42 -10.89 5.00 15.38
N GLN A 43 -10.70 4.44 16.58
CA GLN A 43 -11.74 4.42 17.63
C GLN A 43 -12.27 5.81 17.97
N ASP A 44 -11.43 6.84 17.91
CA ASP A 44 -11.78 8.22 18.24
C ASP A 44 -12.27 9.04 17.02
N ASN A 45 -12.39 8.43 15.84
CA ASN A 45 -12.74 9.14 14.60
C ASN A 45 -14.00 8.55 13.97
N GLU A 46 -15.16 9.11 14.34
CA GLU A 46 -16.47 8.69 13.84
C GLU A 46 -16.59 8.72 12.31
N VAL A 47 -15.96 9.70 11.65
CA VAL A 47 -15.95 9.80 10.18
C VAL A 47 -15.20 8.63 9.57
N ALA A 48 -14.03 8.28 10.13
CA ALA A 48 -13.26 7.14 9.66
C ALA A 48 -13.98 5.81 9.96
N LEU A 49 -14.70 5.69 11.07
CA LEU A 49 -15.50 4.51 11.39
C LEU A 49 -16.63 4.31 10.37
N ALA A 50 -17.34 5.37 9.99
CA ALA A 50 -18.36 5.31 8.94
C ALA A 50 -17.76 4.93 7.58
N ASP A 51 -16.60 5.47 7.23
CA ASP A 51 -15.87 5.08 6.00
C ASP A 51 -15.44 3.61 6.03
N ILE A 52 -15.05 3.08 7.21
CA ILE A 52 -14.69 1.67 7.39
C ILE A 52 -15.91 0.77 7.16
N ASP A 53 -17.09 1.16 7.64
CA ASP A 53 -18.31 0.38 7.41
C ASP A 53 -18.70 0.35 5.92
N ILE A 54 -18.56 1.48 5.22
CA ILE A 54 -18.76 1.54 3.76
C ILE A 54 -17.73 0.66 3.06
N PHE A 55 -16.46 0.73 3.47
CA PHE A 55 -15.40 -0.09 2.92
C PHE A 55 -15.70 -1.58 3.13
N GLU A 56 -16.06 -2.01 4.34
CA GLU A 56 -16.36 -3.42 4.63
C GLU A 56 -17.48 -3.97 3.73
N GLN A 57 -18.51 -3.16 3.44
CA GLN A 57 -19.66 -3.58 2.63
C GLN A 57 -19.41 -3.53 1.11
N THR A 58 -18.61 -2.58 0.64
CA THR A 58 -18.49 -2.28 -0.81
C THR A 58 -17.15 -2.68 -1.41
N TYR A 59 -16.15 -2.99 -0.58
CA TYR A 59 -14.83 -3.37 -1.05
C TYR A 59 -14.85 -4.69 -1.83
N ASN A 60 -14.11 -4.68 -2.94
CA ASN A 60 -13.74 -5.86 -3.70
C ASN A 60 -12.31 -5.70 -4.26
N ASP A 61 -11.74 -6.82 -4.65
CA ASP A 61 -10.39 -6.96 -5.21
C ASP A 61 -10.15 -6.15 -6.49
N HIS A 62 -11.19 -5.68 -7.20
CA HIS A 62 -11.09 -4.80 -8.37
C HIS A 62 -11.15 -3.30 -8.03
N THR A 63 -11.45 -2.94 -6.78
CA THR A 63 -11.56 -1.53 -6.34
C THR A 63 -10.41 -1.05 -5.44
N ALA A 64 -9.41 -1.89 -5.17
CA ALA A 64 -8.25 -1.57 -4.33
C ALA A 64 -7.52 -0.28 -4.72
N ILE A 65 -7.19 -0.06 -6.00
CA ILE A 65 -6.54 1.20 -6.43
C ILE A 65 -7.44 2.42 -6.15
N GLN A 66 -8.75 2.30 -6.40
CA GLN A 66 -9.70 3.40 -6.17
C GLN A 66 -9.76 3.77 -4.69
N TRP A 67 -9.81 2.77 -3.81
CA TRP A 67 -9.80 2.96 -2.37
C TRP A 67 -8.48 3.54 -1.86
N TYR A 68 -7.35 3.09 -2.40
CA TYR A 68 -6.03 3.62 -2.04
C TYR A 68 -5.81 5.06 -2.50
N SER A 69 -6.39 5.45 -3.65
CA SER A 69 -6.19 6.77 -4.25
C SER A 69 -7.06 7.86 -3.62
N ARG A 70 -8.08 7.49 -2.85
CA ARG A 70 -8.95 8.42 -2.11
C ARG A 70 -8.24 8.90 -0.85
N ASP A 71 -8.45 10.17 -0.48
CA ASP A 71 -8.04 10.66 0.84
C ASP A 71 -8.95 10.10 1.94
N SER A 72 -8.67 8.86 2.33
CA SER A 72 -9.46 8.09 3.29
C SER A 72 -8.58 7.55 4.42
N PHE A 73 -9.22 6.93 5.43
CA PHE A 73 -8.51 6.23 6.51
C PHE A 73 -7.49 5.23 5.95
N LEU A 74 -7.85 4.56 4.86
CA LEU A 74 -7.08 3.48 4.25
C LEU A 74 -5.75 3.98 3.71
N PHE A 75 -5.78 5.06 2.91
CA PHE A 75 -4.56 5.69 2.40
C PHE A 75 -3.60 6.07 3.53
N ARG A 76 -4.12 6.69 4.60
CA ARG A 76 -3.32 7.14 5.74
C ARG A 76 -2.68 5.97 6.50
N ILE A 77 -3.46 4.93 6.75
CA ILE A 77 -3.02 3.75 7.50
C ILE A 77 -1.99 2.95 6.70
N ILE A 78 -2.30 2.63 5.44
CA ILE A 78 -1.40 1.86 4.57
C ILE A 78 -0.10 2.64 4.33
N SER A 79 -0.19 3.93 3.99
CA SER A 79 0.99 4.77 3.77
C SER A 79 1.85 4.91 5.04
N LYS A 80 1.23 4.87 6.23
CA LYS A 80 1.97 4.87 7.49
C LYS A 80 2.71 3.54 7.67
N ALA A 81 2.01 2.41 7.54
CA ALA A 81 2.58 1.06 7.69
C ALA A 81 3.77 0.83 6.75
N LEU A 82 3.64 1.25 5.48
CA LEU A 82 4.69 1.13 4.48
C LEU A 82 5.90 2.04 4.80
N ARG A 83 5.66 3.29 5.22
CA ARG A 83 6.76 4.23 5.56
C ARG A 83 7.50 3.82 6.83
N SER A 84 6.81 3.25 7.81
CA SER A 84 7.45 2.76 9.03
C SER A 84 8.06 1.37 8.88
N SER A 85 7.86 0.69 7.73
CA SER A 85 8.25 -0.71 7.52
C SER A 85 7.76 -1.62 8.67
N ASP A 86 6.56 -1.36 9.16
CA ASP A 86 5.98 -2.10 10.29
C ASP A 86 5.45 -3.44 9.77
N ALA A 87 6.23 -4.50 9.98
CA ALA A 87 5.93 -5.83 9.47
C ALA A 87 4.63 -6.42 10.06
N GLU A 88 4.35 -6.16 11.35
CA GLU A 88 3.11 -6.62 11.99
C GLU A 88 1.91 -5.92 11.36
N MET A 89 2.03 -4.61 11.14
CA MET A 89 0.96 -3.83 10.54
C MET A 89 0.71 -4.21 9.08
N MET A 90 1.78 -4.40 8.29
CA MET A 90 1.66 -4.89 6.91
C MET A 90 1.03 -6.29 6.87
N PHE A 91 1.36 -7.18 7.81
CA PHE A 91 0.75 -8.50 7.91
C PHE A 91 -0.75 -8.43 8.21
N LYS A 92 -1.18 -7.55 9.13
CA LYS A 92 -2.62 -7.33 9.41
C LYS A 92 -3.36 -6.74 8.21
N MET A 93 -2.65 -5.99 7.35
CA MET A 93 -3.21 -5.37 6.14
C MET A 93 -2.99 -6.19 4.87
N ARG A 94 -2.47 -7.42 4.99
CA ARG A 94 -2.08 -8.28 3.86
C ARG A 94 -3.20 -8.46 2.84
N TYR A 95 -4.44 -8.59 3.29
CA TYR A 95 -5.60 -8.77 2.43
C TYR A 95 -5.70 -7.66 1.37
N PHE A 96 -5.68 -6.40 1.82
CA PHE A 96 -5.73 -5.24 0.92
C PHE A 96 -4.42 -5.01 0.15
N LEU A 97 -3.26 -5.22 0.79
CA LEU A 97 -1.96 -5.00 0.14
C LEU A 97 -1.73 -5.95 -1.03
N VAL A 98 -2.16 -7.21 -0.92
CA VAL A 98 -2.09 -8.20 -1.99
C VAL A 98 -2.96 -7.76 -3.16
N ASP A 99 -4.22 -7.39 -2.92
CA ASP A 99 -5.12 -6.91 -3.97
C ASP A 99 -4.58 -5.65 -4.67
N LEU A 100 -4.07 -4.70 -3.89
CA LEU A 100 -3.46 -3.48 -4.42
C LEU A 100 -2.25 -3.80 -5.30
N TYR A 101 -1.38 -4.70 -4.84
CA TYR A 101 -0.21 -5.13 -5.62
C TYR A 101 -0.62 -5.81 -6.92
N LEU A 102 -1.57 -6.76 -6.87
CA LEU A 102 -2.03 -7.49 -8.05
C LEU A 102 -2.65 -6.55 -9.09
N GLN A 103 -3.44 -5.56 -8.66
CA GLN A 103 -3.97 -4.55 -9.58
C GLN A 103 -2.87 -3.68 -10.20
N LEU A 104 -1.88 -3.26 -9.40
CA LEU A 104 -0.76 -2.44 -9.89
C LEU A 104 0.12 -3.20 -10.87
N ASP A 105 0.46 -4.46 -10.58
CA ASP A 105 1.21 -5.35 -11.47
C ASP A 105 0.44 -5.61 -12.78
N GLY A 106 -0.88 -5.80 -12.70
CA GLY A 106 -1.73 -5.90 -13.87
C GLY A 106 -1.70 -4.63 -14.73
N LEU A 107 -1.80 -3.45 -14.11
CA LEU A 107 -1.74 -2.17 -14.81
C LEU A 107 -0.35 -1.92 -15.42
N GLU A 108 0.71 -2.22 -14.69
CA GLU A 108 2.09 -2.13 -15.20
C GLU A 108 2.27 -3.00 -16.44
N LYS A 109 1.83 -4.26 -16.40
CA LYS A 109 1.89 -5.17 -17.55
C LYS A 109 1.07 -4.66 -18.74
N GLN A 110 -0.09 -4.06 -18.49
CA GLN A 110 -0.88 -3.45 -19.55
C GLN A 110 -0.14 -2.27 -20.18
N VAL A 111 0.45 -1.39 -19.39
CA VAL A 111 1.12 -0.18 -19.89
C VAL A 111 2.46 -0.51 -20.56
N CYS A 112 3.25 -1.43 -20.00
CA CYS A 112 4.54 -1.86 -20.52
C CYS A 112 4.43 -2.87 -21.67
N GLY A 113 3.32 -3.62 -21.78
CA GLY A 113 3.09 -4.61 -22.83
C GLY A 113 2.89 -4.02 -24.24
N PHE A 114 2.58 -2.73 -24.35
CA PHE A 114 2.46 -2.01 -25.62
C PHE A 114 3.81 -1.41 -26.08
N ASN A 115 4.87 -2.21 -26.25
CA ASN A 115 6.11 -1.79 -26.95
C ASN A 115 6.68 -0.40 -26.57
N VAL A 116 6.57 0.02 -25.30
CA VAL A 116 7.25 1.22 -24.81
C VAL A 116 8.39 0.76 -23.91
N SER A 117 9.59 1.21 -24.23
CA SER A 117 10.79 1.12 -23.38
C SER A 117 10.46 1.33 -21.89
N PRO A 118 11.22 0.74 -20.95
CA PRO A 118 10.99 0.88 -19.51
C PRO A 118 10.60 2.31 -19.16
N PHE A 119 9.44 2.46 -18.52
CA PHE A 119 8.74 3.70 -18.19
C PHE A 119 9.71 4.88 -17.96
N LYS A 120 10.09 5.58 -19.04
CA LYS A 120 11.02 6.72 -19.04
C LYS A 120 10.28 8.05 -19.01
N GLU A 121 9.04 8.04 -18.53
CA GLU A 121 8.27 9.26 -18.34
C GLU A 121 8.75 9.99 -17.09
N LYS A 122 9.07 11.27 -17.25
CA LYS A 122 9.42 12.13 -16.11
C LYS A 122 8.16 12.40 -15.30
N LEU A 123 8.10 11.83 -14.10
CA LEU A 123 7.07 12.14 -13.12
C LEU A 123 7.54 13.26 -12.20
N TYR A 124 6.58 14.02 -11.66
CA TYR A 124 6.84 15.09 -10.72
C TYR A 124 6.07 14.85 -9.43
N ARG A 125 6.73 15.02 -8.28
CA ARG A 125 6.11 14.95 -6.96
C ARG A 125 6.53 16.17 -6.15
N GLY A 126 5.57 16.93 -5.65
CA GLY A 126 5.84 18.01 -4.71
C GLY A 126 6.29 17.44 -3.36
N GLN A 127 7.37 18.00 -2.79
CA GLN A 127 7.86 17.66 -1.46
C GLN A 127 7.87 18.92 -0.60
N LEU A 128 7.23 18.86 0.57
CA LEU A 128 7.30 19.92 1.56
C LEU A 128 8.67 19.83 2.26
N MET A 129 9.46 20.89 2.21
CA MET A 129 10.74 20.97 2.93
C MET A 129 10.54 21.57 4.32
N SER A 130 11.26 21.03 5.29
CA SER A 130 11.28 21.59 6.65
C SER A 130 12.15 22.85 6.69
N LYS A 131 11.84 23.80 7.59
CA LYS A 131 12.63 25.04 7.72
C LYS A 131 14.08 24.80 8.16
N THR A 132 14.40 23.61 8.68
CA THR A 132 15.71 23.19 9.18
C THR A 132 16.63 22.62 8.10
N GLU A 133 16.15 22.45 6.87
CA GLU A 133 16.94 21.93 5.73
C GLU A 133 17.54 23.05 4.86
N PHE A 134 17.51 24.31 5.33
CA PHE A 134 18.17 25.47 4.70
C PHE A 134 19.52 25.79 5.34
#